data_AF-G4ZSF4-F1
#
_entry.id   AF-G4ZSF4-F1
#
_cell.length_a   1.000
_cell.length_b   1.000
_cell.length_c   1.000
_cell.angle_alpha   90.00
_cell.angle_beta   90.00
_cell.angle_gamma   90.00
#
_symmetry.space_group_name_H-M   'P 1'
#
loop_
_entity.id
_entity.type
_entity.pdbx_description
1 polymer ?
#
loop_
_entity_poly.entity_id
_entity_poly.type
_entity_poly.pdbx_seq_one_letter_code
_entity_poly.pdbx_strand_id
1 'polypeptide(L)'
;MLKRYKQLQPYLFLFERDCEVDRCIPEDDTRRFPIVQYLPSPAEHCTILDLLDDMDLLELATKRLQARNLTLVAVRDILDETLVDFPELADRLKADADIVESPAFEIGVVKIMQGRDQDLTAEEAVAVVRLQRFPEEETNTPARVSTSKRKRNRNVPGRTSAAKKKRS
;
A
#
# COMPACT_ATOMS: atom_id res chain seq x y z
N MET A 1 -0.62 -3.00 -33.00
CA MET A 1 -1.38 -1.80 -32.57
C MET A 1 -0.56 -0.51 -32.51
N LEU A 2 0.43 -0.38 -31.61
CA LEU A 2 1.11 0.91 -31.34
C LEU A 2 1.72 1.61 -32.57
N LYS A 3 2.23 0.86 -33.56
CA LYS A 3 2.76 1.43 -34.81
C LYS A 3 1.66 2.09 -35.66
N ARG A 4 0.49 1.47 -35.80
CA ARG A 4 -0.66 2.03 -36.53
C ARG A 4 -1.24 3.24 -35.81
N TYR A 5 -1.33 3.20 -34.49
CA TYR A 5 -1.75 4.34 -33.70
C TYR A 5 -0.84 5.56 -33.91
N LYS A 6 0.49 5.39 -33.85
CA LYS A 6 1.45 6.48 -34.10
C LYS A 6 1.33 7.07 -35.52
N GLN A 7 0.91 6.28 -36.49
CA GLN A 7 0.66 6.74 -37.86
C GLN A 7 -0.69 7.47 -38.00
N LEU A 8 -1.70 7.09 -37.21
CA LEU A 8 -3.00 7.76 -37.15
C LEU A 8 -2.98 9.04 -36.31
N GLN A 9 -2.16 9.10 -35.25
CA GLN A 9 -2.13 10.19 -34.28
C GLN A 9 -2.07 11.60 -34.91
N PRO A 10 -1.25 11.87 -35.94
CA PRO A 10 -1.22 13.19 -36.59
C PRO A 10 -2.53 13.61 -37.24
N TYR A 11 -3.46 12.69 -37.47
CA TYR A 11 -4.73 12.92 -38.14
C TYR A 11 -5.92 12.93 -37.17
N LEU A 12 -5.72 12.62 -35.88
CA LEU A 12 -6.81 12.53 -34.90
C LEU A 12 -7.55 13.86 -34.71
N PHE A 13 -6.86 15.00 -34.88
CA PHE A 13 -7.45 16.34 -34.81
C PHE A 13 -8.56 16.57 -35.85
N LEU A 14 -8.59 15.80 -36.94
CA LEU A 14 -9.64 15.90 -37.97
C LEU A 14 -11.00 15.40 -37.44
N PHE A 15 -11.01 14.49 -36.46
CA PHE A 15 -12.25 13.97 -35.89
C PHE A 15 -12.86 14.87 -34.80
N GLU A 16 -12.11 15.83 -34.26
CA GLU A 16 -12.60 16.74 -33.23
C GLU A 16 -13.54 17.84 -33.76
N ARG A 17 -13.74 17.97 -35.08
CA ARG A 17 -14.46 19.11 -35.68
C ARG A 17 -15.50 18.82 -36.76
N ASP A 18 -15.79 17.57 -37.10
CA ASP A 18 -16.69 17.26 -38.22
C ASP A 18 -18.14 17.01 -37.78
N CYS A 19 -18.88 18.09 -37.48
CA CYS A 19 -20.34 18.09 -37.33
C CYS A 19 -21.09 18.36 -38.65
N GLU A 20 -20.40 18.66 -39.75
CA GLU A 20 -21.02 19.13 -41.00
C GLU A 20 -20.97 18.02 -42.08
N VAL A 21 -22.04 17.22 -42.12
CA VAL A 21 -22.10 15.93 -42.83
C VAL A 21 -22.34 16.01 -44.34
N ASP A 22 -22.62 17.19 -44.91
CA ASP A 22 -23.11 17.32 -46.31
C ASP A 22 -22.32 18.34 -47.16
N ARG A 23 -21.00 18.17 -47.28
CA ARG A 23 -20.22 18.87 -48.32
C ARG A 23 -19.49 17.86 -49.20
N CYS A 24 -19.62 18.03 -50.52
CA CYS A 24 -18.85 17.29 -51.52
C CYS A 24 -17.36 17.45 -51.19
N ILE A 25 -16.74 16.36 -50.77
CA ILE A 25 -15.34 16.28 -50.34
C ILE A 25 -14.46 16.54 -51.58
N PRO A 26 -13.65 17.62 -51.63
CA PRO A 26 -12.71 17.88 -52.72
C PRO A 26 -11.75 16.69 -52.96
N GLU A 27 -11.23 16.54 -54.18
CA GLU A 27 -10.39 15.37 -54.51
C GLU A 27 -9.07 15.29 -53.71
N ASP A 28 -8.53 16.43 -53.29
CA ASP A 28 -7.34 16.59 -52.45
C ASP A 28 -7.66 16.72 -50.95
N ASP A 29 -8.91 16.45 -50.55
CA ASP A 29 -9.33 16.55 -49.16
C ASP A 29 -8.70 15.44 -48.30
N THR A 30 -8.13 15.85 -47.18
CA THR A 30 -7.56 14.98 -46.15
C THR A 30 -8.56 13.92 -45.65
N ARG A 31 -9.86 14.13 -45.80
CA ARG A 31 -10.88 13.11 -45.47
C ARG A 31 -10.86 11.86 -46.37
N ARG A 32 -10.10 11.85 -47.48
CA ARG A 32 -9.82 10.66 -48.31
C ARG A 32 -8.69 9.78 -47.79
N PHE A 33 -8.07 10.09 -46.65
CA PHE A 33 -7.09 9.19 -46.04
C PHE A 33 -7.70 7.79 -45.87
N PRO A 34 -6.95 6.70 -46.11
CA PRO A 34 -7.44 5.36 -45.84
C PRO A 34 -7.43 5.10 -44.32
N ILE A 35 -8.15 5.93 -43.55
CA ILE A 35 -8.29 5.86 -42.09
C ILE A 35 -8.66 4.44 -41.66
N VAL A 36 -9.47 3.76 -42.48
CA VAL A 36 -9.85 2.35 -42.34
C VAL A 36 -8.64 1.42 -42.19
N GLN A 37 -7.51 1.69 -42.86
CA GLN A 37 -6.28 0.89 -42.75
C GLN A 37 -5.58 1.04 -41.39
N TYR A 38 -5.92 2.09 -40.64
CA TYR A 38 -5.37 2.39 -39.33
C TYR A 38 -6.32 2.06 -38.18
N LEU A 39 -7.60 1.79 -38.46
CA LEU A 39 -8.56 1.35 -37.46
C LEU A 39 -8.15 -0.04 -36.90
N PRO A 40 -8.43 -0.31 -35.62
CA PRO A 40 -8.34 -1.65 -35.08
C PRO A 40 -9.20 -2.60 -35.91
N SER A 41 -8.70 -3.82 -36.15
CA SER A 41 -9.59 -4.89 -36.60
C SER A 41 -10.64 -5.19 -35.50
N PRO A 42 -11.78 -5.82 -35.83
CA PRO A 42 -12.78 -6.17 -34.83
C PRO A 42 -12.20 -6.97 -33.65
N ALA A 43 -11.29 -7.91 -33.91
CA ALA A 43 -10.61 -8.68 -32.86
C ALA A 43 -9.72 -7.81 -31.97
N GLU A 44 -8.94 -6.92 -32.57
CA GLU A 44 -8.09 -5.97 -31.82
C GLU A 44 -8.91 -4.96 -31.03
N HIS A 45 -10.09 -4.57 -31.54
CA HIS A 45 -11.04 -3.74 -30.82
C HIS A 45 -11.56 -4.46 -29.58
N CYS A 46 -11.96 -5.73 -29.69
CA CYS A 46 -12.34 -6.52 -28.51
C CYS A 46 -11.19 -6.59 -27.48
N THR A 47 -9.96 -6.87 -27.91
CA THR A 47 -8.80 -6.88 -27.00
C THR A 47 -8.56 -5.53 -26.32
N ILE A 48 -8.84 -4.41 -27.00
CA ILE A 48 -8.75 -3.07 -26.39
C ILE A 48 -9.82 -2.90 -25.31
N LEU A 49 -11.04 -3.38 -25.55
CA LEU A 49 -12.13 -3.31 -24.57
C LEU A 49 -11.82 -4.19 -23.35
N ASP A 50 -11.37 -5.43 -23.57
CA ASP A 50 -10.97 -6.33 -22.47
C ASP A 50 -9.88 -5.67 -21.61
N LEU A 51 -8.86 -5.07 -22.25
CA LEU A 51 -7.80 -4.34 -21.54
C LEU A 51 -8.34 -3.09 -20.81
N LEU A 52 -9.33 -2.41 -21.36
CA LEU A 52 -9.95 -1.26 -20.72
C LEU A 52 -10.68 -1.68 -19.43
N ASP A 53 -11.44 -2.78 -19.50
CA ASP A 53 -12.13 -3.35 -18.34
C ASP A 53 -11.11 -3.75 -17.24
N ASP A 54 -10.00 -4.38 -17.62
CA ASP A 54 -8.89 -4.71 -16.70
C ASP A 54 -8.30 -3.44 -16.05
N MET A 55 -8.06 -2.39 -16.84
CA MET A 55 -7.52 -1.12 -16.36
C MET A 55 -8.48 -0.43 -15.39
N ASP A 56 -9.79 -0.46 -15.66
CA ASP A 56 -10.81 0.14 -14.80
C ASP A 56 -10.90 -0.58 -13.44
N LEU A 57 -10.77 -1.91 -13.43
CA LEU A 57 -10.73 -2.70 -12.21
C LEU A 57 -9.49 -2.38 -11.35
N LEU A 58 -8.32 -2.29 -11.98
CA LEU A 58 -7.08 -1.88 -11.31
C LEU A 58 -7.14 -0.43 -10.82
N GLU A 59 -7.76 0.46 -11.59
CA GLU A 59 -7.97 1.85 -11.18
C GLU A 59 -8.87 1.92 -9.93
N LEU A 60 -9.95 1.14 -9.89
CA LEU A 60 -10.84 1.04 -8.73
C LEU A 60 -10.09 0.53 -7.49
N ALA A 61 -9.31 -0.55 -7.63
CA ALA A 61 -8.53 -1.12 -6.54
C ALA A 61 -7.50 -0.11 -6.00
N THR A 62 -6.75 0.55 -6.87
CA THR A 62 -5.75 1.55 -6.48
C THR A 62 -6.37 2.80 -5.85
N LYS A 63 -7.53 3.27 -6.32
CA LYS A 63 -8.29 4.34 -5.67
C LYS A 63 -8.74 3.94 -4.26
N ARG A 64 -9.21 2.71 -4.05
CA ARG A 64 -9.58 2.19 -2.72
C ARG A 64 -8.37 2.17 -1.78
N LEU A 65 -7.19 1.77 -2.27
CA LEU A 65 -5.95 1.77 -1.50
C LEU A 65 -5.49 3.17 -1.07
N GLN A 66 -5.86 4.22 -1.81
CA GLN A 66 -5.50 5.61 -1.50
C GLN A 66 -6.41 6.27 -0.43
N ALA A 67 -7.37 5.53 0.15
CA ALA A 67 -8.25 6.05 1.19
C ALA A 67 -7.47 6.42 2.46
N ARG A 68 -7.80 7.58 3.08
CA ARG A 68 -7.06 8.12 4.25
C ARG A 68 -7.14 7.26 5.50
N ASN A 69 -8.25 6.52 5.67
CA ASN A 69 -8.55 5.77 6.89
C ASN A 69 -8.66 4.28 6.56
N LEU A 70 -7.63 3.72 5.94
CA LEU A 70 -7.60 2.33 5.54
C LEU A 70 -6.95 1.47 6.65
N THR A 71 -7.62 0.39 7.03
CA THR A 71 -7.09 -0.60 7.97
C THR A 71 -6.24 -1.63 7.22
N LEU A 72 -5.31 -2.30 7.91
CA LEU A 72 -4.52 -3.36 7.27
C LEU A 72 -5.41 -4.51 6.76
N VAL A 73 -6.50 -4.81 7.48
CA VAL A 73 -7.52 -5.77 7.01
C VAL A 73 -8.11 -5.34 5.67
N ALA A 74 -8.57 -4.08 5.56
CA ALA A 74 -9.15 -3.59 4.32
C ALA A 74 -8.13 -3.54 3.16
N VAL A 75 -6.85 -3.25 3.45
CA VAL A 75 -5.77 -3.37 2.46
C VAL A 75 -5.68 -4.81 1.93
N ARG A 76 -5.72 -5.81 2.82
CA ARG A 76 -5.69 -7.21 2.40
C ARG A 76 -6.94 -7.63 1.65
N ASP A 77 -8.13 -7.21 2.08
CA ASP A 77 -9.36 -7.48 1.35
C ASP A 77 -9.29 -6.93 -0.09
N ILE A 78 -8.83 -5.69 -0.29
CA ILE A 78 -8.71 -5.08 -1.64
C ILE A 78 -7.74 -5.86 -2.52
N LEU A 79 -6.59 -6.22 -1.97
CA LEU A 79 -5.54 -6.90 -2.72
C LEU A 79 -5.88 -8.36 -3.00
N ASP A 80 -6.56 -9.05 -2.07
CA ASP A 80 -7.04 -10.43 -2.27
C ASP A 80 -8.20 -10.46 -3.27
N GLU A 81 -9.08 -9.45 -3.25
CA GLU A 81 -10.11 -9.24 -4.28
C GLU A 81 -9.47 -9.02 -5.66
N THR A 82 -8.43 -8.18 -5.73
CA THR A 82 -7.67 -7.94 -6.97
C THR A 82 -7.00 -9.23 -7.49
N LEU A 83 -6.57 -10.13 -6.59
CA LEU A 83 -5.96 -11.41 -6.97
C LEU A 83 -6.95 -12.42 -7.56
N VAL A 84 -8.25 -12.26 -7.32
CA VAL A 84 -9.28 -13.11 -7.95
C VAL A 84 -9.28 -12.89 -9.46
N ASP A 85 -9.19 -11.63 -9.87
CA ASP A 85 -9.23 -11.23 -11.28
C ASP A 85 -7.84 -11.28 -11.95
N PHE A 86 -6.77 -10.99 -11.19
CA PHE A 86 -5.38 -10.96 -11.68
C PHE A 86 -4.47 -11.95 -10.92
N PRO A 87 -4.67 -13.27 -11.09
CA PRO A 87 -3.89 -14.29 -10.38
C PRO A 87 -2.39 -14.24 -10.70
N GLU A 88 -2.01 -13.68 -11.85
CA GLU A 88 -0.61 -13.46 -12.24
C GLU A 88 0.15 -12.49 -11.33
N LEU A 89 -0.56 -11.67 -10.52
CA LEU A 89 0.05 -10.74 -9.56
C LEU A 89 0.32 -11.39 -8.18
N ALA A 90 0.12 -12.71 -8.05
CA ALA A 90 0.28 -13.46 -6.81
C ALA A 90 1.65 -13.30 -6.15
N ASP A 91 2.70 -13.20 -6.96
CA ASP A 91 4.09 -13.00 -6.53
C ASP A 91 4.33 -11.62 -5.87
N ARG A 92 3.37 -10.70 -5.98
CA ARG A 92 3.48 -9.34 -5.43
C ARG A 92 2.39 -8.98 -4.44
N LEU A 93 1.18 -9.52 -4.59
CA LEU A 93 0.03 -9.08 -3.79
C LEU A 93 -0.33 -10.02 -2.64
N LYS A 94 0.07 -11.30 -2.70
CA LYS A 94 -0.22 -12.24 -1.62
C LYS A 94 0.41 -11.81 -0.30
N ALA A 95 -0.19 -12.24 0.80
CA ALA A 95 0.31 -11.94 2.14
C ALA A 95 1.68 -12.58 2.45
N ASP A 96 2.03 -13.66 1.73
CA ASP A 96 3.30 -14.39 1.81
C ASP A 96 4.21 -14.16 0.60
N ALA A 97 3.94 -13.11 -0.20
CA ALA A 97 4.78 -12.75 -1.34
C ALA A 97 6.19 -12.34 -0.89
N ASP A 98 7.21 -12.65 -1.71
CA ASP A 98 8.63 -12.39 -1.40
C ASP A 98 8.94 -10.90 -1.15
N ILE A 99 8.10 -10.00 -1.66
CA ILE A 99 8.22 -8.55 -1.44
C ILE A 99 7.83 -8.12 -0.02
N VAL A 100 7.10 -8.95 0.72
CA VAL A 100 6.65 -8.67 2.08
C VAL A 100 7.80 -8.91 3.05
N GLU A 101 8.24 -7.85 3.73
CA GLU A 101 9.40 -7.89 4.65
C GLU A 101 9.18 -8.86 5.82
N SER A 102 7.96 -8.92 6.35
CA SER A 102 7.61 -9.81 7.46
C SER A 102 6.20 -10.38 7.32
N PRO A 103 6.04 -11.48 6.56
CA PRO A 103 4.74 -12.11 6.33
C PRO A 103 4.03 -12.49 7.63
N ALA A 104 4.75 -13.12 8.56
CA ALA A 104 4.21 -13.54 9.86
C ALA A 104 3.70 -12.36 10.70
N PHE A 105 4.35 -11.20 10.61
CA PHE A 105 3.89 -9.99 11.30
C PHE A 105 2.61 -9.44 10.65
N GLU A 106 2.60 -9.23 9.33
CA GLU A 106 1.45 -8.66 8.63
C GLU A 106 0.21 -9.55 8.75
N ILE A 107 0.36 -10.86 8.52
CA ILE A 107 -0.72 -11.84 8.68
C ILE A 107 -1.22 -11.85 10.13
N GLY A 108 -0.30 -11.83 11.11
CA GLY A 108 -0.65 -11.79 12.52
C GLY A 108 -1.46 -10.55 12.90
N VAL A 109 -1.07 -9.37 12.41
CA VAL A 109 -1.82 -8.12 12.66
C VAL A 109 -3.22 -8.19 12.06
N VAL A 110 -3.36 -8.71 10.84
CA VAL A 110 -4.66 -8.89 10.19
C VAL A 110 -5.57 -9.81 11.01
N LYS A 111 -5.05 -10.93 11.51
CA LYS A 111 -5.79 -11.85 12.40
C LYS A 111 -6.24 -11.16 13.69
N ILE A 112 -5.35 -10.40 14.34
CA ILE A 112 -5.69 -9.64 15.56
C ILE A 112 -6.81 -8.63 15.28
N MET A 113 -6.70 -7.85 14.19
CA MET A 113 -7.70 -6.86 13.83
C MET A 113 -9.07 -7.48 13.48
N GLN A 114 -9.10 -8.74 13.05
CA GLN A 114 -10.31 -9.51 12.80
C GLN A 114 -10.85 -10.22 14.05
N GLY A 115 -10.19 -10.09 15.21
CA GLY A 115 -10.57 -10.80 16.45
C GLY A 115 -10.30 -12.30 16.39
N ARG A 116 -9.31 -12.72 15.60
CA ARG A 116 -8.90 -14.11 15.40
C ARG A 116 -7.55 -14.41 16.06
N ASP A 117 -7.34 -13.89 17.27
CA ASP A 117 -6.11 -14.06 18.04
C ASP A 117 -5.76 -15.53 18.30
N GLN A 118 -6.80 -16.36 18.45
CA GLN A 118 -6.68 -17.81 18.62
C GLN A 118 -6.12 -18.55 17.40
N ASP A 119 -6.19 -17.95 16.21
CA ASP A 119 -5.73 -18.55 14.96
C ASP A 119 -4.26 -18.18 14.63
N LEU A 120 -3.58 -17.49 15.56
CA LEU A 120 -2.17 -17.13 15.40
C LEU A 120 -1.28 -18.37 15.44
N THR A 121 -0.40 -18.52 14.45
CA THR A 121 0.67 -19.51 14.50
C THR A 121 1.72 -19.09 15.53
N ALA A 122 2.60 -20.01 15.94
CA ALA A 122 3.67 -19.69 16.89
C ALA A 122 4.60 -18.57 16.37
N GLU A 123 4.88 -18.56 15.07
CA GLU A 123 5.71 -17.53 14.42
C GLU A 123 5.02 -16.18 14.39
N GLU A 124 3.73 -16.15 14.00
CA GLU A 124 2.91 -14.94 14.00
C GLU A 124 2.78 -14.37 15.41
N ALA A 125 2.50 -15.22 16.41
CA ALA A 125 2.37 -14.81 17.82
C ALA A 125 3.64 -14.15 18.35
N VAL A 126 4.82 -14.70 18.01
CA VAL A 126 6.12 -14.08 18.36
C VAL A 126 6.29 -12.74 17.65
N ALA A 127 5.91 -12.65 16.37
CA ALA A 127 6.04 -11.42 15.59
C ALA A 127 5.15 -10.28 16.14
N VAL A 128 3.94 -10.59 16.59
CA VAL A 128 2.94 -9.61 17.06
C VAL A 128 2.86 -9.46 18.58
N VAL A 129 3.73 -10.12 19.34
CA VAL A 129 3.68 -10.17 20.82
C VAL A 129 3.59 -8.78 21.48
N ARG A 130 4.19 -7.75 20.87
CA ARG A 130 4.18 -6.38 21.39
C ARG A 130 2.85 -5.66 21.19
N LEU A 131 2.00 -6.16 20.29
CA LEU A 131 0.69 -5.60 19.96
C LEU A 131 -0.45 -6.28 20.72
N GLN A 132 -0.20 -7.48 21.28
CA GLN A 132 -1.19 -8.18 22.08
C GLN A 132 -1.44 -7.44 23.39
N ARG A 133 -2.70 -7.08 23.63
CA ARG A 133 -3.14 -6.56 24.93
C ARG A 133 -3.27 -7.74 25.89
N PHE A 134 -2.36 -7.83 26.86
CA PHE A 134 -2.64 -8.63 28.03
C PHE A 134 -3.81 -7.99 28.77
N PRO A 135 -4.80 -8.75 29.25
CA PRO A 135 -5.78 -8.20 30.16
C PRO A 135 -5.01 -7.59 31.34
N GLU A 136 -5.10 -6.28 31.51
CA GLU A 136 -4.70 -5.67 32.77
C GLU A 136 -5.59 -6.32 33.83
N GLU A 137 -5.00 -7.13 34.71
CA GLU A 137 -5.67 -7.42 35.97
C GLU A 137 -5.91 -6.06 36.63
N GLU A 138 -7.17 -5.66 36.71
CA GLU A 138 -7.62 -4.51 37.49
C GLU A 138 -7.26 -4.76 38.96
N THR A 139 -6.00 -4.52 39.32
CA THR A 139 -5.57 -4.43 40.71
C THR A 139 -6.04 -3.07 41.23
N ASN A 140 -7.34 -2.99 41.51
CA ASN A 140 -7.92 -1.96 42.36
C ASN A 140 -7.26 -2.04 43.74
N THR A 141 -6.11 -1.38 43.88
CA THR A 141 -5.41 -1.22 45.15
C THR A 141 -5.28 0.27 45.40
N PRO A 142 -5.98 0.84 46.41
CA PRO A 142 -5.87 2.26 46.69
C PRO A 142 -4.46 2.54 47.22
N ALA A 143 -3.79 3.50 46.58
CA ALA A 143 -2.47 3.98 46.94
C ALA A 143 -2.47 4.48 48.39
N ARG A 144 -1.88 3.70 49.31
CA ARG A 144 -1.51 4.17 50.63
C ARG A 144 -0.02 4.45 50.64
N VAL A 145 0.32 5.70 50.34
CA VAL A 145 1.66 6.26 50.53
C VAL A 145 2.04 6.09 52.01
N SER A 146 2.97 5.18 52.30
CA SER A 146 3.67 5.14 53.58
C SER A 146 5.13 5.51 53.33
N THR A 147 5.44 6.77 53.63
CA THR A 147 6.80 7.30 53.67
C THR A 147 7.64 6.54 54.70
N SER A 148 8.54 5.68 54.24
CA SER A 148 9.54 5.06 55.11
C SER A 148 10.69 6.04 55.38
N LYS A 149 10.74 6.51 56.63
CA LYS A 149 11.84 7.31 57.20
C LYS A 149 13.18 6.61 56.98
N ARG A 150 14.02 7.15 56.11
CA ARG A 150 15.42 6.74 55.95
C ARG A 150 16.24 7.25 57.14
N LYS A 151 16.71 6.31 57.97
CA LYS A 151 17.60 6.49 59.11
C LYS A 151 18.95 7.02 58.61
N ARG A 152 19.31 8.25 59.03
CA ARG A 152 20.64 8.85 58.83
C ARG A 152 21.69 7.93 59.45
N ASN A 153 22.66 7.47 58.65
CA ASN A 153 23.94 7.01 59.17
C ASN A 153 25.04 7.88 58.56
N ARG A 154 25.69 8.67 59.41
CA ARG A 154 26.90 9.42 59.08
C ARG A 154 28.05 8.43 59.09
N ASN A 155 28.76 8.30 57.98
CA ASN A 155 30.23 8.22 58.00
C ASN A 155 30.78 8.53 56.62
N VAL A 156 31.52 9.63 56.54
CA VAL A 156 32.40 10.03 55.45
C VAL A 156 33.81 9.74 55.94
N PRO A 157 34.67 9.08 55.14
CA PRO A 157 35.78 9.86 54.60
C PRO A 157 36.14 9.47 53.17
N GLY A 158 36.41 10.47 52.34
CA GLY A 158 37.08 10.24 51.07
C GLY A 158 36.80 11.34 50.06
N ARG A 159 37.61 12.40 50.08
CA ARG A 159 37.94 13.15 48.87
C ARG A 159 39.37 13.70 48.97
N THR A 160 40.18 13.23 48.04
CA THR A 160 41.34 13.85 47.39
C THR A 160 41.03 15.34 47.08
N SER A 161 41.94 16.31 46.92
CA SER A 161 43.36 16.36 46.53
C SER A 161 43.81 17.85 46.53
N ALA A 162 45.13 18.06 46.49
CA ALA A 162 45.88 19.23 45.99
C ALA A 162 46.19 20.40 46.94
N ALA A 163 47.50 20.66 47.18
CA ALA A 163 48.23 21.76 46.51
C ALA A 163 49.68 21.95 47.01
N LYS A 164 50.56 22.30 46.05
CA LYS A 164 51.66 23.29 46.12
C LYS A 164 53.05 22.91 46.68
N LYS A 165 53.95 22.60 45.73
CA LYS A 165 55.15 23.40 45.34
C LYS A 165 56.06 23.92 46.48
N LYS A 166 57.26 23.34 46.61
CA LYS A 166 58.50 24.09 46.92
C LYS A 166 59.71 23.41 46.26
N ARG A 167 60.45 24.21 45.49
CA ARG A 167 61.78 23.92 44.95
C ARG A 167 62.82 24.01 46.06
N SER A 168 63.85 23.18 45.95
CA SER A 168 65.22 23.50 46.38
C SER A 168 65.96 24.07 45.18
#